data_AF-X1LZL0-F1
#
_entry.id   AF-X1LZL0-F1
#
_cell.length_a   1.000
_cell.length_b   1.000
_cell.length_c   1.000
_cell.angle_alpha   90.00
_cell.angle_beta   90.00
_cell.angle_gamma   90.00
#
_symmetry.space_group_name_H-M   'P 1'
#
loop_
_entity.id
_entity.type
_entity.pdbx_description
1 polymer ?
#
loop_
_entity_poly.entity_id
_entity_poly.type
_entity_poly.pdbx_seq_one_letter_code
_entity_poly.pdbx_strand_id
1 'polypeptide(L)' 'GIVMDCVPDRGDQVVTVAFKEAGVKKLLLSLAKLEKIEKDIDFP' A
#
# COMPACT_ATOMS: atom_id res chain seq x y z
N GLY A 1 6.08 -1.71 -2.12
CA GLY A 1 6.41 -0.89 -0.93
C GLY A 1 5.76 -1.51 0.29
N ILE A 2 5.92 -0.90 1.46
CA ILE A 2 5.23 -1.32 2.69
C ILE A 2 4.09 -0.34 2.96
N VAL A 3 2.87 -0.86 3.16
CA VAL A 3 1.73 -0.03 3.54
C VAL A 3 1.94 0.41 4.99
N MET A 4 1.87 1.72 5.22
CA MET A 4 2.02 2.32 6.54
C MET A 4 0.68 2.73 7.16
N ASP A 5 -0.29 3.12 6.32
CA ASP A 5 -1.59 3.61 6.76
C ASP A 5 -2.65 3.43 5.67
N CYS A 6 -3.91 3.29 6.09
CA CYS A 6 -5.09 3.21 5.24
C CYS A 6 -6.20 4.06 5.86
N VAL A 7 -6.60 5.15 5.20
CA VAL A 7 -7.65 6.04 5.70
C VAL A 7 -8.77 6.20 4.67
N PRO A 8 -10.05 6.19 5.07
CA PRO A 8 -11.14 6.49 4.17
C PRO A 8 -11.10 7.97 3.76
N ASP A 9 -11.34 8.27 2.48
CA ASP A 9 -11.50 9.63 1.97
C ASP A 9 -12.59 9.67 0.88
N ARG A 10 -13.69 10.39 1.17
CA ARG A 10 -14.75 10.75 0.20
C ARG A 10 -15.20 9.60 -0.73
N GLY A 11 -15.41 8.41 -0.19
CA GLY A 11 -15.90 7.25 -0.94
C GLY A 11 -14.80 6.36 -1.54
N ASP A 12 -13.53 6.68 -1.29
CA ASP A 12 -12.37 5.85 -1.59
C ASP A 12 -11.56 5.59 -0.30
N GLN A 13 -10.47 4.86 -0.42
CA GLN A 13 -9.45 4.71 0.60
C GLN A 13 -8.14 5.30 0.10
N VAL A 14 -7.49 6.11 0.92
CA VAL A 14 -6.12 6.56 0.68
C VAL A 14 -5.17 5.64 1.43
N VAL A 15 -4.26 5.03 0.69
CA VAL A 15 -3.17 4.18 1.21
C VAL A 15 -1.87 4.95 1.19
N THR A 16 -1.21 5.00 2.35
CA THR A 16 0.16 5.54 2.46
C THR A 16 1.15 4.39 2.33
N VAL A 17 2.02 4.43 1.33
CA VAL A 17 3.00 3.38 1.04
C VAL A 17 4.41 3.95 1.08
N ALA A 18 5.29 3.33 1.85
CA ALA A 18 6.72 3.57 1.81
C ALA A 18 7.36 2.73 0.71
N PHE A 19 7.87 3.39 -0.32
CA PHE A 19 8.67 2.79 -1.38
C PHE A 19 10.15 3.02 -1.09
N LYS A 20 10.97 1.99 -1.32
CA LYS A 20 12.41 2.02 -1.04
C LYS A 20 13.12 3.17 -1.78
N GLU A 21 12.79 3.36 -3.05
CA GLU A 21 13.47 4.34 -3.92
C GLU A 21 12.65 5.62 -4.15
N ALA A 22 11.31 5.53 -4.06
CA ALA A 22 10.41 6.66 -4.30
C ALA A 22 9.92 7.36 -3.02
N GLY A 23 10.38 6.91 -1.84
CA GLY A 23 9.98 7.44 -0.54
C GLY A 23 8.51 7.15 -0.20
N VAL A 24 7.93 7.96 0.67
CA VAL A 24 6.54 7.83 1.12
C VAL A 24 5.59 8.48 0.11
N LYS A 25 4.57 7.74 -0.33
CA LYS A 25 3.53 8.23 -1.25
C LYS A 25 2.15 7.91 -0.71
N LYS A 26 1.21 8.83 -0.96
CA LYS A 26 -0.23 8.61 -0.77
C LYS A 26 -0.85 8.25 -2.11
N LEU A 27 -1.64 7.18 -2.12
CA LEU A 27 -2.27 6.64 -3.31
C LEU A 27 -3.76 6.47 -3.03
N LEU A 28 -4.60 6.77 -4.01
CA LEU A 28 -6.01 6.41 -3.99
C LEU A 28 -6.15 4.92 -4.32
N LEU A 29 -6.73 4.13 -3.43
CA LEU A 29 -6.76 2.68 -3.52
C LEU A 29 -7.52 2.22 -4.77
N SER A 30 -8.65 2.86 -5.09
CA SER A 30 -9.43 2.50 -6.28
C SER A 30 -8.70 2.71 -7.61
N LEU A 31 -7.72 3.62 -7.66
CA LEU A 31 -6.96 3.97 -8.87
C LEU A 31 -5.54 3.40 -8.88
N ALA A 32 -5.04 2.98 -7.72
CA ALA A 32 -3.71 2.41 -7.61
C ALA A 32 -3.75 0.92 -7.97
N LYS A 33 -3.00 0.53 -9.01
CA LYS A 33 -2.82 -0.86 -9.41
C LYS A 33 -1.86 -1.59 -8.47
N LEU A 34 -2.26 -1.73 -7.20
CA LEU A 34 -1.50 -2.42 -6.18
C LEU A 34 -1.89 -3.90 -6.15
N GLU A 35 -0.89 -4.76 -6.03
CA GLU A 35 -1.07 -6.19 -5.83
C GLU A 35 -0.38 -6.59 -4.52
N LYS A 36 -1.07 -7.39 -3.71
CA LYS A 36 -0.48 -7.96 -2.50
C LYS A 36 0.49 -9.05 -2.94
N ILE A 37 1.77 -8.83 -2.67
CA ILE A 37 2.78 -9.87 -2.86
C ILE A 37 2.68 -10.81 -1.65
N GLU A 38 2.17 -12.01 -1.88
CA GLU A 38 2.29 -13.09 -0.91
C GLU A 38 3.72 -13.59 -0.95
N LYS A 39 4.42 -13.47 0.18
CA LYS A 39 5.63 -14.25 0.39
C LYS A 39 5.16 -15.50 1.10
N ASP A 40 5.47 -16.66 0.55
CA ASP A 40 5.47 -17.89 1.32
C ASP A 40 6.47 -17.66 2.46
N ILE A 41 5.94 -17.33 3.63
CA ILE A 41 6.75 -17.24 4.83
C ILE A 41 6.94 -18.69 5.24
N ASP A 42 8.07 -19.27 4.85
CA ASP A 42 8.59 -20.49 5.48
C ASP A 42 8.81 -20.16 6.96
N PHE A 43 7.77 -20.37 7.78
CA PHE A 43 7.88 -20.35 9.22
C PHE A 43 8.58 -21.66 9.64
N PRO A 44 9.73 -21.60 10.35
CA PRO A 44 10.34 -22.78 10.95
C PRO A 44 9.48 -23.35 12.09
#